data_AF-A0A2X2DN03-F1
#
_entry.id   AF-A0A2X2DN03-F1
#
_cell.length_a   1.000
_cell.length_b   1.000
_cell.length_c   1.000
_cell.angle_alpha   90.00
_cell.angle_beta   90.00
_cell.angle_gamma   90.00
#
_symmetry.space_group_name_H-M   'P 1'
#
loop_
_entity.id
_entity.type
_entity.pdbx_description
1 polymer ?
#
loop_
_entity_poly.entity_id
_entity_poly.type
_entity_poly.pdbx_seq_one_letter_code
_entity_poly.pdbx_strand_id
1 'polypeptide(L)'
;MEYISESPGGIALTDLAFQAGLPNSTTHRLLTTLQQHGFVRQVGDLGLWVVGTHAFIVGSSFLQTRNLLVMVHPILRQLMEDSGETVNLAILDQVEFDAVIVDQVQCNALMRMSAPIGGKLPMHASGAGKAFLSTLPENKLLPLLQKKGLMAYTPYTKTLPSALKENLEQARKQGFLF
;
A
#
# COMPACT_ATOMS: atom_id res chain seq x y z
N MET A 1 4.97 8.49 11.99
CA MET A 1 5.10 7.04 11.82
C MET A 1 5.40 6.71 10.36
N GLU A 2 4.55 7.16 9.43
CA GLU A 2 4.74 6.97 7.98
C GLU A 2 6.14 7.38 7.48
N TYR A 3 6.55 8.64 7.75
CA TYR A 3 7.90 9.12 7.40
C TYR A 3 9.06 8.30 8.02
N ILE A 4 8.85 7.71 9.21
CA ILE A 4 9.86 6.88 9.87
C ILE A 4 9.93 5.51 9.20
N SER A 5 8.78 4.93 8.79
CA SER A 5 8.74 3.65 8.08
C SER A 5 9.35 3.71 6.67
N GLU A 6 9.35 4.89 6.05
CA GLU A 6 9.99 5.14 4.75
C GLU A 6 11.51 5.29 4.85
N SER A 7 12.06 5.36 6.06
CA SER A 7 13.49 5.54 6.34
C SER A 7 14.07 4.33 7.09
N PRO A 8 14.50 3.24 6.39
CA PRO A 8 14.93 1.99 7.03
C PRO A 8 16.10 2.13 8.02
N GLY A 9 16.99 3.10 7.78
CA GLY A 9 18.12 3.42 8.67
C GLY A 9 17.77 4.32 9.86
N GLY A 10 16.50 4.74 9.97
CA GLY A 10 16.04 5.75 10.91
C GLY A 10 16.17 7.18 10.36
N ILE A 11 15.51 8.12 11.04
CA ILE A 11 15.41 9.52 10.63
C ILE A 11 15.73 10.45 11.80
N ALA A 12 16.45 11.55 11.53
CA ALA A 12 16.74 12.56 12.52
C ALA A 12 15.48 13.36 12.90
N LEU A 13 15.43 13.91 14.11
CA LEU A 13 14.30 14.72 14.58
C LEU A 13 14.01 15.90 13.64
N THR A 14 15.04 16.60 13.19
CA THR A 14 14.93 17.80 12.35
C THR A 14 14.37 17.49 10.97
N ASP A 15 14.82 16.39 10.36
CA ASP A 15 14.36 15.97 9.04
C ASP A 15 12.91 15.50 9.12
N LEU A 16 12.59 14.73 10.16
CA LEU A 16 11.22 14.29 10.41
C LEU A 16 10.28 15.47 10.69
N ALA A 17 10.72 16.46 11.47
CA ALA A 17 9.95 17.66 11.75
C ALA A 17 9.69 18.47 10.46
N PHE A 18 10.71 18.61 9.61
CA PHE A 18 10.60 19.26 8.32
C PHE A 18 9.60 18.54 7.40
N GLN A 19 9.74 17.22 7.23
CA GLN A 19 8.83 16.41 6.39
C GLN A 19 7.38 16.42 6.92
N ALA A 20 7.21 16.38 8.24
CA ALA A 20 5.90 16.45 8.86
C ALA A 20 5.28 17.87 8.86
N GLY A 21 6.05 18.90 8.48
CA GLY A 21 5.59 20.30 8.56
C GLY A 21 5.35 20.78 9.99
N LEU A 22 6.11 20.26 10.96
CA LEU A 22 5.93 20.53 12.39
C LEU A 22 7.17 21.19 13.01
N PRO A 23 7.02 22.02 14.07
CA PRO A 23 8.16 22.46 14.85
C PRO A 23 8.91 21.29 15.53
N ASN A 24 10.22 21.43 15.71
CA ASN A 24 11.06 20.42 16.38
C ASN A 24 10.55 20.04 17.77
N SER A 25 10.12 21.02 18.57
CA SER A 25 9.60 20.80 19.93
C SER A 25 8.32 19.97 19.94
N THR A 26 7.39 20.24 19.03
CA THR A 26 6.15 19.47 18.86
C THR A 26 6.46 18.05 18.40
N THR A 27 7.33 17.90 17.39
CA THR A 27 7.74 16.60 16.86
C THR A 27 8.39 15.74 17.94
N HIS A 28 9.30 16.32 18.72
CA HIS A 28 9.95 15.62 19.83
C HIS A 28 8.95 15.11 20.87
N ARG A 29 7.97 15.95 21.25
CA ARG A 29 6.94 15.56 22.23
C ARG A 29 6.08 14.40 21.73
N LEU A 30 5.67 14.42 20.45
CA LEU A 30 4.93 13.32 19.83
C LEU A 30 5.76 12.03 19.79
N LEU A 31 7.03 12.12 19.40
CA LEU A 31 7.94 10.97 19.38
C LEU A 31 8.17 10.40 20.77
N THR A 32 8.30 11.25 21.78
CA THR A 32 8.44 10.82 23.18
C THR A 32 7.22 10.01 23.62
N THR A 33 6.01 10.49 23.32
CA THR A 33 4.78 9.74 23.60
C THR A 33 4.72 8.42 22.84
N LEU A 34 5.03 8.41 21.54
CA LEU A 34 5.07 7.17 20.75
C LEU A 34 6.12 6.19 21.27
N GLN A 35 7.25 6.68 21.76
CA GLN A 35 8.31 5.87 22.36
C GLN A 35 7.87 5.26 23.68
N GLN A 36 7.15 6.01 24.53
CA GLN A 36 6.58 5.48 25.77
C GLN A 36 5.62 4.30 25.51
N HIS A 37 4.93 4.32 24.37
CA HIS A 37 4.07 3.21 23.92
C HIS A 37 4.80 2.18 23.03
N GLY A 38 6.10 2.32 22.81
CA GLY A 38 6.92 1.37 22.04
C GLY A 38 6.71 1.39 20.52
N PHE A 39 5.99 2.37 19.99
CA PHE A 39 5.76 2.51 18.54
C PHE A 39 6.97 3.03 17.78
N VAL A 40 7.84 3.78 18.46
CA VAL A 40 9.14 4.24 17.94
C VAL A 40 10.21 4.03 18.99
N ARG A 41 11.48 4.07 18.58
CA ARG A 41 12.62 4.14 19.50
C ARG A 41 13.75 4.94 18.85
N GLN A 42 14.64 5.47 19.67
CA GLN A 42 15.91 6.02 19.19
C GLN A 42 16.98 4.92 19.12
N VAL A 43 17.85 4.99 18.11
CA VAL A 43 18.99 4.07 17.91
C VAL A 43 20.24 4.81 17.50
N GLY A 44 21.39 4.26 17.88
CA GLY A 44 22.73 4.77 17.54
C GLY A 44 23.08 6.08 18.25
N ASP A 45 24.34 6.49 18.10
CA ASP A 45 24.88 7.68 18.75
C ASP A 45 24.27 8.98 18.22
N LEU A 46 23.74 8.94 16.99
CA LEU A 46 23.05 10.07 16.34
C LEU A 46 21.59 10.22 16.81
N GLY A 47 21.07 9.32 17.65
CA GLY A 47 19.71 9.39 18.17
C GLY A 47 18.63 9.30 17.09
N LEU A 48 18.86 8.51 16.04
CA LEU A 48 17.92 8.36 14.92
C LEU A 48 16.66 7.65 15.38
N TRP A 49 15.51 8.14 14.94
CA TRP A 49 14.22 7.53 15.24
C TRP A 49 13.91 6.41 14.26
N VAL A 50 13.55 5.25 14.77
CA VAL A 50 13.10 4.08 13.99
C VAL A 50 11.76 3.57 14.51
N VAL A 51 11.07 2.80 13.67
CA VAL A 51 9.85 2.08 14.07
C VAL A 51 10.18 1.07 15.16
N GLY A 52 9.38 1.08 16.24
CA GLY A 52 9.49 0.16 17.36
C GLY A 52 8.67 -1.11 17.16
N THR A 53 8.97 -2.15 17.95
CA THR A 53 8.33 -3.46 17.84
C THR A 53 6.84 -3.45 18.15
N HIS A 54 6.34 -2.50 18.95
CA HIS A 54 4.92 -2.42 19.27
C HIS A 54 4.06 -2.10 18.03
N ALA A 55 4.62 -1.37 17.05
CA ALA A 55 3.96 -1.14 15.77
C ALA A 55 3.68 -2.46 15.02
N PHE A 56 4.62 -3.42 15.06
CA PHE A 56 4.41 -4.75 14.50
C PHE A 56 3.35 -5.55 15.26
N ILE A 57 3.37 -5.51 16.60
CA ILE A 57 2.38 -6.21 17.43
C ILE A 57 0.97 -5.73 17.08
N VAL A 58 0.76 -4.41 17.09
CA VAL A 58 -0.55 -3.82 16.75
C VAL A 58 -0.93 -4.10 15.30
N GLY A 59 0.01 -3.91 14.36
CA GLY A 59 -0.22 -4.19 12.95
C GLY A 59 -0.54 -5.66 12.65
N SER A 60 0.05 -6.60 13.40
CA SER A 60 -0.19 -8.03 13.21
C SER A 60 -1.62 -8.46 13.53
N SER A 61 -2.33 -7.72 14.39
CA SER A 61 -3.76 -7.95 14.67
C SER A 61 -4.61 -7.81 13.41
N PHE A 62 -4.20 -6.95 12.48
CA PHE A 62 -4.85 -6.80 11.17
C PHE A 62 -4.83 -8.12 10.38
N LEU A 63 -3.72 -8.86 10.46
CA LEU A 63 -3.56 -10.15 9.78
C LEU A 63 -4.32 -11.26 10.52
N GLN A 64 -4.31 -11.25 11.85
CA GLN A 64 -4.97 -12.29 12.67
C GLN A 64 -6.50 -12.32 12.52
N THR A 65 -7.14 -11.15 12.33
CA THR A 65 -8.59 -11.10 12.07
C THR A 65 -8.96 -11.73 10.71
N ARG A 66 -7.97 -12.01 9.85
CA ARG A 66 -8.14 -12.53 8.50
C ARG A 66 -7.31 -13.81 8.31
N ASN A 67 -7.85 -14.95 8.79
CA ASN A 67 -7.41 -16.31 8.41
C ASN A 67 -7.27 -16.50 6.88
N LEU A 68 -7.82 -15.59 6.09
CA LEU A 68 -7.64 -15.47 4.66
C LEU A 68 -6.18 -15.59 4.21
N LEU A 69 -5.21 -14.91 4.85
CA LEU A 69 -3.83 -14.92 4.35
C LEU A 69 -3.19 -16.31 4.45
N VAL A 70 -3.39 -17.00 5.57
CA VAL A 70 -2.90 -18.37 5.76
C VAL A 70 -3.51 -19.33 4.72
N MET A 71 -4.79 -19.14 4.40
CA MET A 71 -5.50 -19.98 3.41
C MET A 71 -5.11 -19.64 1.96
N VAL A 72 -4.85 -18.36 1.66
CA VAL A 72 -4.61 -17.88 0.29
C VAL A 72 -3.14 -17.98 -0.10
N HIS A 73 -2.20 -17.85 0.84
CA HIS A 73 -0.77 -17.87 0.54
C HIS A 73 -0.30 -19.09 -0.27
N PRO A 74 -0.74 -20.34 0.02
CA PRO A 74 -0.42 -21.50 -0.82
C PRO A 74 -0.92 -21.36 -2.26
N ILE A 75 -2.08 -20.72 -2.47
CA ILE A 75 -2.64 -20.47 -3.79
C ILE A 75 -1.80 -19.44 -4.56
N LEU A 76 -1.36 -18.37 -3.88
CA LEU A 76 -0.45 -17.38 -4.48
C LEU A 76 0.86 -18.00 -4.90
N ARG A 77 1.38 -18.94 -4.09
CA ARG A 77 2.61 -19.68 -4.40
C ARG A 77 2.44 -20.53 -5.64
N GLN A 78 1.37 -21.32 -5.73
CA GLN A 78 1.10 -22.12 -6.92
C GLN A 78 0.99 -21.23 -8.17
N LEU A 79 0.30 -20.09 -8.08
CA LEU A 79 0.17 -19.17 -9.21
C LEU A 79 1.52 -18.56 -9.63
N MET A 80 2.39 -18.24 -8.67
CA MET A 80 3.75 -17.77 -8.96
C MET A 80 4.56 -18.86 -9.66
N GLU A 81 4.47 -20.12 -9.19
CA GLU A 81 5.17 -21.26 -9.79
C GLU A 81 4.67 -21.56 -11.22
N ASP A 82 3.36 -21.46 -11.45
CA ASP A 82 2.75 -21.71 -12.76
C ASP A 82 3.01 -20.58 -13.76
N SER A 83 3.02 -19.32 -13.31
CA SER A 83 3.21 -18.15 -14.17
C SER A 83 4.68 -17.73 -14.34
N GLY A 84 5.54 -18.08 -13.39
CA GLY A 84 6.91 -17.57 -13.29
C GLY A 84 7.00 -16.10 -12.84
N GLU A 85 5.86 -15.47 -12.50
CA GLU A 85 5.76 -14.03 -12.22
C GLU A 85 5.40 -13.75 -10.76
N THR A 86 5.79 -12.57 -10.27
CA THR A 86 5.44 -12.17 -8.90
C THR A 86 3.92 -12.01 -8.75
N VAL A 87 3.36 -12.66 -7.73
CA VAL A 87 1.92 -12.62 -7.44
C VAL A 87 1.67 -11.76 -6.20
N ASN A 88 0.72 -10.83 -6.31
CA ASN A 88 0.33 -9.92 -5.24
C ASN A 88 -1.12 -10.18 -4.81
N LEU A 89 -1.38 -10.18 -3.51
CA LEU A 89 -2.71 -10.09 -2.95
C LEU A 89 -2.93 -8.70 -2.37
N ALA A 90 -3.96 -8.02 -2.85
CA ALA A 90 -4.36 -6.71 -2.37
C ALA A 90 -5.75 -6.75 -1.74
N ILE A 91 -5.97 -5.85 -0.79
CA ILE A 91 -7.28 -5.54 -0.22
C ILE A 91 -7.62 -4.08 -0.50
N LEU A 92 -8.90 -3.74 -0.37
CA LEU A 92 -9.37 -2.37 -0.45
C LEU A 92 -9.43 -1.75 0.95
N ASP A 93 -8.62 -0.72 1.19
CA ASP A 93 -8.83 0.18 2.32
C ASP A 93 -10.15 0.94 2.13
N GLN A 94 -11.10 0.76 3.04
CA GLN A 94 -12.43 1.35 2.94
C GLN A 94 -12.45 2.84 3.24
N VAL A 95 -11.44 3.37 3.95
CA VAL A 95 -11.38 4.78 4.34
C VAL A 95 -10.83 5.60 3.19
N GLU A 96 -9.60 5.29 2.77
CA GLU A 96 -8.96 6.02 1.67
C GLU A 96 -9.39 5.51 0.30
N PHE A 97 -9.99 4.32 0.19
CA PHE A 97 -10.32 3.69 -1.09
C PHE A 97 -9.07 3.43 -1.96
N ASP A 98 -8.00 2.95 -1.32
CA ASP A 98 -6.75 2.54 -1.95
C ASP A 98 -6.63 1.01 -1.94
N ALA A 99 -6.02 0.45 -2.98
CA ALA A 99 -5.63 -0.96 -3.00
C ALA A 99 -4.30 -1.11 -2.24
N VAL A 100 -4.27 -1.95 -1.21
CA VAL A 100 -3.10 -2.16 -0.35
C VAL A 100 -2.64 -3.61 -0.45
N ILE A 101 -1.36 -3.83 -0.76
CA ILE A 101 -0.78 -5.18 -0.79
C ILE A 101 -0.66 -5.72 0.63
N VAL A 102 -1.22 -6.89 0.88
CA VAL A 102 -1.19 -7.55 2.20
C VAL A 102 -0.41 -8.87 2.19
N ASP A 103 -0.20 -9.45 1.01
CA ASP A 103 0.63 -10.65 0.83
C ASP A 103 1.23 -10.66 -0.58
N GLN A 104 2.38 -11.29 -0.73
CA GLN A 104 3.14 -11.33 -1.96
C GLN A 104 4.02 -12.58 -2.01
N VAL A 105 4.00 -13.28 -3.15
CA VAL A 105 4.97 -14.33 -3.47
C VAL A 105 5.80 -13.85 -4.65
N GLN A 106 7.08 -13.58 -4.39
CA GLN A 106 8.01 -13.09 -5.40
C GLN A 106 8.59 -14.24 -6.23
N CYS A 107 8.74 -14.02 -7.53
CA CYS A 107 9.45 -14.95 -8.40
C CYS A 107 10.98 -14.79 -8.26
N ASN A 108 11.75 -15.75 -8.78
CA ASN A 108 13.21 -15.79 -8.62
C ASN A 108 14.00 -14.88 -9.59
N ALA A 109 13.34 -14.05 -10.40
CA ALA A 109 14.00 -13.18 -11.37
C ALA A 109 14.83 -12.04 -10.73
N LEU A 110 15.90 -11.61 -11.41
CA LEU A 110 16.91 -10.65 -10.92
C LEU A 110 16.46 -9.17 -10.94
N MET A 111 15.47 -8.81 -11.77
CA MET A 111 14.89 -7.46 -11.80
C MET A 111 13.42 -7.52 -11.44
N ARG A 112 13.00 -6.72 -10.45
CA ARG A 112 11.61 -6.68 -9.97
C ARG A 112 11.17 -5.24 -9.76
N MET A 113 10.04 -4.87 -10.35
CA MET A 113 9.25 -3.71 -9.95
C MET A 113 7.98 -4.23 -9.27
N SER A 114 8.07 -4.50 -7.97
CA SER A 114 6.88 -4.83 -7.17
C SER A 114 6.84 -3.93 -5.95
N ALA A 115 5.65 -3.37 -5.68
CA ALA A 115 5.44 -2.65 -4.44
C ALA A 115 5.56 -3.62 -3.25
N PRO A 116 6.16 -3.20 -2.12
CA PRO A 116 6.30 -4.05 -0.95
C PRO A 116 4.92 -4.31 -0.32
N ILE A 117 4.85 -5.30 0.59
CA ILE A 117 3.70 -5.46 1.48
C ILE A 117 3.48 -4.16 2.27
N GLY A 118 2.24 -3.73 2.39
CA GLY A 118 1.84 -2.40 2.90
C GLY A 118 1.85 -1.29 1.85
N GLY A 119 2.43 -1.54 0.67
CA GLY A 119 2.44 -0.61 -0.44
C GLY A 119 1.05 -0.39 -1.03
N LYS A 120 0.78 0.86 -1.42
CA LYS A 120 -0.45 1.26 -2.09
C LYS A 120 -0.31 1.14 -3.61
N LEU A 121 -1.34 0.62 -4.25
CA LEU A 121 -1.46 0.49 -5.70
C LEU A 121 -2.43 1.54 -6.25
N PRO A 122 -2.08 2.28 -7.31
CA PRO A 122 -2.99 3.26 -7.91
C PRO A 122 -4.28 2.62 -8.39
N MET A 123 -5.43 3.18 -8.03
CA MET A 123 -6.73 2.56 -8.31
C MET A 123 -7.04 2.45 -9.81
N HIS A 124 -6.73 3.49 -10.61
CA HIS A 124 -7.02 3.46 -12.05
C HIS A 124 -5.91 2.84 -12.91
N ALA A 125 -4.71 2.69 -12.35
CA ALA A 125 -3.51 2.33 -13.12
C ALA A 125 -2.85 1.01 -12.67
N SER A 126 -3.45 0.28 -11.73
CA SER A 126 -3.01 -1.07 -11.35
C SER A 126 -4.09 -2.11 -11.65
N GLY A 127 -3.68 -3.37 -11.87
CA GLY A 127 -4.61 -4.49 -12.08
C GLY A 127 -5.56 -4.67 -10.88
N ALA A 128 -5.01 -4.70 -9.66
CA ALA A 128 -5.80 -4.82 -8.43
C ALA A 128 -6.76 -3.64 -8.22
N GLY A 129 -6.28 -2.41 -8.43
CA GLY A 129 -7.10 -1.20 -8.35
C GLY A 129 -8.27 -1.23 -9.32
N LYS A 130 -8.00 -1.54 -10.60
CA LYS A 130 -9.04 -1.66 -11.63
C LYS A 130 -10.00 -2.80 -11.32
N ALA A 131 -9.54 -3.90 -10.74
CA ALA A 131 -10.41 -4.99 -10.30
C ALA A 131 -11.42 -4.51 -9.25
N PHE A 132 -10.98 -3.76 -8.22
CA PHE A 132 -11.88 -3.16 -7.24
C PHE A 132 -12.83 -2.12 -7.85
N LEU A 133 -12.36 -1.26 -8.76
CA LEU A 133 -13.22 -0.30 -9.45
C LEU A 133 -14.28 -0.99 -10.32
N SER A 134 -13.94 -2.15 -10.89
CA SER A 134 -14.87 -2.93 -11.70
C SER A 134 -16.05 -3.48 -10.89
N THR A 135 -15.98 -3.59 -9.57
CA THR A 135 -17.12 -4.04 -8.76
C THR A 135 -18.06 -2.92 -8.32
N LEU A 136 -17.72 -1.65 -8.59
CA LEU A 136 -18.52 -0.51 -8.14
C LEU A 136 -19.70 -0.18 -9.06
N PRO A 137 -20.86 0.21 -8.51
CA PRO A 137 -21.93 0.78 -9.33
C PRO A 137 -21.49 2.14 -9.90
N GLU A 138 -22.04 2.49 -11.07
CA GLU A 138 -21.63 3.68 -11.84
C GLU A 138 -21.75 4.98 -11.04
N ASN A 139 -22.81 5.11 -10.23
CA ASN A 139 -23.04 6.27 -9.38
C ASN A 139 -21.96 6.50 -8.30
N LYS A 140 -21.18 5.47 -7.95
CA LYS A 140 -20.05 5.58 -7.01
C LYS A 140 -18.71 5.75 -7.74
N LEU A 141 -18.60 5.26 -8.97
CA LEU A 141 -17.36 5.28 -9.74
C LEU A 141 -16.94 6.71 -10.11
N LEU A 142 -17.82 7.47 -10.77
CA LEU A 142 -17.46 8.81 -11.28
C LEU A 142 -17.00 9.79 -10.17
N PRO A 143 -17.72 9.93 -9.03
CA PRO A 143 -17.26 10.80 -7.94
C PRO A 143 -15.91 10.37 -7.37
N LEU A 144 -15.66 9.06 -7.28
CA LEU A 144 -14.40 8.53 -6.80
C LEU A 144 -13.24 8.87 -7.75
N LEU A 145 -13.43 8.69 -9.06
CA LEU A 145 -12.42 9.03 -10.06
C LEU A 145 -12.10 10.53 -10.06
N GLN A 146 -13.11 11.39 -9.86
CA GLN A 146 -12.91 12.84 -9.72
C GLN A 146 -12.12 13.18 -8.46
N LYS A 147 -12.42 12.54 -7.32
CA LYS A 147 -11.71 12.75 -6.05
C LYS A 147 -10.26 12.30 -6.10
N LYS A 148 -10.00 11.11 -6.67
CA LYS A 148 -8.66 10.50 -6.70
C LYS A 148 -7.78 11.00 -7.85
N GLY A 149 -8.39 11.52 -8.91
CA GLY A 149 -7.70 11.92 -10.13
C GLY A 149 -7.21 10.72 -10.95
N LEU A 150 -6.69 11.02 -12.13
CA LEU A 150 -6.23 10.02 -13.11
C LEU A 150 -4.81 10.36 -13.58
N MET A 151 -3.84 10.31 -12.65
CA MET A 151 -2.43 10.59 -12.95
C MET A 151 -1.88 9.66 -14.04
N ALA A 152 -1.10 10.21 -14.97
CA ALA A 152 -0.38 9.41 -15.96
C ALA A 152 0.89 8.83 -15.34
N TYR A 153 0.97 7.50 -15.20
CA TYR A 153 2.19 6.81 -14.75
C TYR A 153 3.02 6.29 -15.94
N THR A 154 2.34 5.97 -17.05
CA THR A 154 2.94 5.48 -18.30
C THR A 154 2.15 6.03 -19.49
N PRO A 155 2.67 5.94 -20.72
CA PRO A 155 1.92 6.27 -21.93
C PRO A 155 0.63 5.44 -22.12
N TYR A 156 0.54 4.28 -21.48
CA TYR A 156 -0.62 3.38 -21.57
C TYR A 156 -1.65 3.59 -20.45
N THR A 157 -1.34 4.45 -19.46
CA THR A 157 -2.25 4.73 -18.35
C THR A 157 -3.52 5.40 -18.87
N LYS A 158 -4.69 4.84 -18.53
CA LYS A 158 -5.98 5.41 -18.91
C LYS A 158 -6.27 6.64 -18.06
N THR A 159 -6.06 7.82 -18.64
CA THR A 159 -6.25 9.11 -17.97
C THR A 159 -7.60 9.78 -18.23
N LEU A 160 -8.43 9.18 -19.10
CA LEU A 160 -9.79 9.65 -19.40
C LEU A 160 -10.84 8.78 -18.68
N PRO A 161 -11.82 9.38 -17.97
CA PRO A 161 -12.85 8.63 -17.28
C PRO A 161 -13.66 7.69 -18.19
N SER A 162 -13.98 8.11 -19.41
CA SER A 162 -14.69 7.28 -20.40
C SER A 162 -13.89 6.05 -20.80
N ALA A 163 -12.61 6.23 -21.15
CA ALA A 163 -11.74 5.13 -21.53
C ALA A 163 -11.50 4.14 -20.38
N LEU A 164 -11.40 4.64 -19.13
CA LEU A 164 -11.31 3.79 -17.96
C LEU A 164 -12.62 3.03 -17.73
N LYS A 165 -13.78 3.69 -17.86
CA LYS A 165 -15.09 3.05 -17.71
C LYS A 165 -15.27 1.89 -18.68
N GLU A 166 -14.96 2.08 -19.96
CA GLU A 166 -15.01 1.01 -20.97
C GLU A 166 -14.11 -0.18 -20.59
N ASN A 167 -12.89 0.09 -20.10
CA ASN A 167 -11.98 -0.96 -19.65
C ASN A 167 -12.53 -1.73 -18.44
N LEU A 168 -13.18 -1.04 -17.49
CA LEU A 168 -13.81 -1.66 -16.32
C LEU A 168 -15.06 -2.47 -16.70
N GLU A 169 -15.83 -2.05 -17.70
CA GLU A 169 -16.98 -2.81 -18.19
C GLU A 169 -16.56 -4.10 -18.90
N GLN A 170 -15.47 -4.06 -19.68
CA GLN A 170 -14.88 -5.27 -20.25
C GLN A 170 -14.42 -6.23 -19.15
N ALA A 171 -13.78 -5.70 -18.11
CA ALA A 171 -13.36 -6.47 -16.95
C ALA A 171 -14.50 -7.21 -16.27
N ARG A 172 -15.63 -6.54 -16.06
CA ARG A 172 -16.84 -7.14 -15.45
C ARG A 172 -17.34 -8.34 -16.26
N LYS A 173 -17.27 -8.26 -17.58
CA LYS A 173 -17.77 -9.31 -18.48
C LYS A 173 -16.85 -10.54 -18.49
N GLN A 174 -15.54 -10.33 -18.45
CA GLN A 174 -14.56 -11.43 -18.57
C GLN A 174 -14.04 -11.97 -17.24
N GLY A 175 -14.17 -11.20 -16.15
CA GLY A 175 -13.71 -11.58 -14.81
C GLY A 175 -12.25 -11.27 -14.48
N PHE A 176 -11.50 -10.66 -15.40
CA PHE A 176 -10.09 -10.28 -15.21
C PHE A 176 -9.72 -9.03 -16.04
N LEU A 177 -8.50 -8.49 -15.83
CA LEU A 177 -7.96 -7.29 -16.47
C LEU A 177 -6.48 -7.49 -16.81
N PHE A 178 -6.02 -6.76 -17.84
CA PHE A 178 -4.59 -6.54 -18.13
C PHE A 178 -4.24 -5.05 -17.92
#